data_AF-A0A653S6H3-F1
#
_entry.id   AF-A0A653S6H3-F1
#
_cell.length_a   1.000
_cell.length_b   1.000
_cell.length_c   1.000
_cell.angle_alpha   90.00
_cell.angle_beta   90.00
_cell.angle_gamma   90.00
#
_symmetry.space_group_name_H-M   'P 1'
#
loop_
_entity.id
_entity.type
_entity.pdbx_description
1 polymer ?
#
loop_
_entity_poly.entity_id
_entity_poly.type
_entity_poly.pdbx_seq_one_letter_code
_entity_poly.pdbx_strand_id
1 'polypeptide(L)'
;MEDLSITTLALLVLTPLLVWRVYNRIKARMTRQRSIVSRHYTGVLVFGAMIVVPLLQLFDRLPNLAALMLGSAVGFGWSVYALTKTRFEDTPQGYYFTPPARLGIVMAMILVARIFYLGVEIYANQGKGIPAPKLTDDAITMLCVGLTAGYFEWYSMGLLQWRRKLRKAIDVE
;
A
#
# COMPACT_ATOMS: atom_id res chain seq x y z
N MET A 1 -26.17 -12.87 -29.32
CA MET A 1 -25.75 -11.83 -28.34
C MET A 1 -25.92 -12.51 -27.00
N GLU A 2 -24.84 -12.94 -26.34
CA GLU A 2 -24.96 -13.61 -25.04
C GLU A 2 -25.69 -12.69 -24.06
N ASP A 3 -26.75 -13.18 -23.43
CA ASP A 3 -27.49 -12.42 -22.43
C ASP A 3 -26.56 -12.15 -21.24
N LEU A 4 -26.14 -10.88 -21.10
CA LEU A 4 -25.39 -10.46 -19.92
C LEU A 4 -26.27 -10.66 -18.69
N SER A 5 -25.87 -11.60 -17.83
CA SER A 5 -26.48 -11.78 -16.51
C SER A 5 -26.48 -10.45 -15.74
N ILE A 6 -27.56 -10.19 -14.99
CA ILE A 6 -27.70 -9.02 -14.09
C ILE A 6 -26.47 -8.87 -13.20
N THR A 7 -25.91 -9.98 -12.76
CA THR A 7 -24.68 -10.06 -11.98
C THR A 7 -23.47 -9.49 -12.72
N THR A 8 -23.28 -9.86 -13.99
CA THR A 8 -22.18 -9.37 -14.82
C THR A 8 -22.31 -7.87 -15.06
N LEU A 9 -23.53 -7.38 -15.31
CA LEU A 9 -23.83 -5.96 -15.41
C LEU A 9 -23.54 -5.23 -14.11
N ALA A 10 -23.94 -5.80 -12.96
CA ALA A 10 -23.65 -5.23 -11.64
C ALA A 10 -22.14 -5.13 -11.40
N LEU A 11 -21.35 -6.16 -11.71
CA LEU A 11 -19.89 -6.12 -11.56
C LEU A 11 -19.24 -5.07 -12.48
N LEU A 12 -19.68 -4.97 -13.73
CA LEU A 12 -19.18 -4.00 -14.70
C LEU A 12 -19.42 -2.56 -14.25
N VAL A 13 -20.54 -2.28 -13.57
CA VAL A 13 -20.87 -0.93 -13.08
C VAL A 13 -20.24 -0.67 -11.71
N LEU A 14 -20.34 -1.61 -10.77
CA LEU A 14 -19.90 -1.41 -9.39
C LEU A 14 -18.38 -1.36 -9.26
N THR A 15 -17.64 -2.16 -10.02
CA THR A 15 -16.17 -2.21 -9.95
C THR A 15 -15.52 -0.85 -10.25
N PRO A 16 -15.78 -0.17 -11.39
CA PRO A 16 -15.18 1.14 -11.66
C PRO A 16 -15.64 2.21 -10.67
N LEU A 17 -16.89 2.17 -10.20
CA LEU A 17 -17.38 3.10 -9.16
C LEU A 17 -16.63 2.92 -7.84
N LEU A 18 -16.35 1.67 -7.46
CA LEU A 18 -15.62 1.34 -6.25
C LEU A 18 -14.15 1.74 -6.35
N VAL A 19 -13.50 1.47 -7.50
CA VAL A 19 -12.15 1.93 -7.82
C VAL A 19 -12.07 3.45 -7.75
N TRP A 20 -13.02 4.16 -8.35
CA TRP A 20 -13.10 5.62 -8.31
C TRP A 20 -13.23 6.15 -6.87
N ARG A 21 -14.08 5.52 -6.06
CA ARG A 21 -14.28 5.90 -4.65
C ARG A 21 -13.01 5.69 -3.82
N VAL A 22 -12.31 4.56 -4.02
CA VAL A 22 -11.04 4.27 -3.35
C VAL A 22 -9.96 5.26 -3.78
N TYR A 23 -9.82 5.50 -5.09
CA TYR A 23 -8.88 6.48 -5.63
C TYR A 23 -9.08 7.87 -5.01
N ASN A 24 -10.32 8.37 -4.98
CA ASN A 24 -10.62 9.68 -4.41
C ASN A 24 -10.37 9.74 -2.91
N ARG A 25 -10.65 8.65 -2.18
CA ARG A 25 -10.35 8.56 -0.75
C ARG A 25 -8.85 8.63 -0.50
N ILE A 26 -8.05 7.88 -1.26
CA ILE A 26 -6.58 7.90 -1.13
C ILE A 26 -6.05 9.28 -1.51
N LYS A 27 -6.49 9.84 -2.64
CA LYS A 27 -6.11 11.18 -3.12
C LYS A 27 -6.38 12.26 -2.07
N ALA A 28 -7.54 12.23 -1.42
CA ALA A 28 -7.88 13.18 -0.36
C ALA A 28 -6.93 13.09 0.85
N ARG A 29 -6.33 11.92 1.10
CA ARG A 29 -5.30 11.75 2.13
C ARG A 29 -3.93 12.25 1.68
N MET A 30 -3.63 12.35 0.40
CA MET A 30 -2.30 12.78 -0.08
C MET A 30 -2.11 14.31 -0.10
N THR A 31 -2.90 15.04 0.66
CA THR A 31 -2.80 16.49 0.83
C THR A 31 -1.87 16.84 1.99
N ARG A 32 -1.76 18.12 2.36
CA ARG A 32 -0.96 18.53 3.52
C ARG A 32 -1.49 17.88 4.80
N GLN A 33 -0.64 17.14 5.49
CA GLN A 33 -0.97 16.42 6.72
C GLN A 33 -0.17 16.91 7.90
N ARG A 34 -0.78 16.90 9.09
CA ARG A 34 -0.05 17.07 10.35
C ARG A 34 0.75 15.80 10.64
N SER A 35 2.04 15.97 10.93
CA SER A 35 2.94 14.89 11.30
C SER A 35 2.70 14.49 12.76
N ILE A 36 2.12 13.31 12.96
CA ILE A 36 1.83 12.74 14.27
C ILE A 36 2.65 11.46 14.41
N VAL A 37 3.59 11.45 15.34
CA VAL A 37 4.61 10.39 15.49
C VAL A 37 3.97 9.00 15.66
N SER A 38 2.89 8.89 16.44
CA SER A 38 2.20 7.61 16.64
C SER A 38 1.66 7.02 15.33
N ARG A 39 1.16 7.85 14.41
CA ARG A 39 0.67 7.40 13.10
C ARG A 39 1.79 6.83 12.24
N HIS A 40 2.99 7.39 12.35
CA HIS A 40 4.15 6.90 11.60
C HIS A 40 4.64 5.56 12.15
N TYR A 41 4.61 5.37 13.47
CA TYR A 41 4.86 4.05 14.06
C TYR A 41 3.82 3.02 13.62
N THR A 42 2.53 3.38 13.62
CA THR A 42 1.47 2.49 13.08
C THR A 42 1.75 2.13 11.63
N GLY A 43 2.17 3.09 10.80
CA GLY A 43 2.56 2.84 9.41
C GLY A 43 3.69 1.81 9.31
N VAL A 44 4.78 2.02 10.04
CA VAL A 44 5.91 1.07 10.06
C VAL A 44 5.46 -0.33 10.49
N LEU A 45 4.71 -0.45 11.58
CA LEU A 45 4.30 -1.75 12.11
C LEU A 45 3.34 -2.48 11.17
N VAL A 46 2.32 -1.79 10.64
CA VAL A 46 1.31 -2.41 9.77
C VAL A 46 1.93 -2.83 8.45
N PHE A 47 2.69 -1.95 7.79
CA PHE A 47 3.28 -2.26 6.50
C PHE A 47 4.48 -3.22 6.63
N GLY A 48 5.27 -3.13 7.70
CA GLY A 48 6.29 -4.13 8.00
C GLY A 48 5.70 -5.51 8.25
N ALA A 49 4.58 -5.61 8.97
CA ALA A 49 3.86 -6.88 9.17
C ALA A 49 3.37 -7.48 7.85
N MET A 50 2.97 -6.65 6.87
CA MET A 50 2.58 -7.12 5.53
C MET A 50 3.73 -7.78 4.75
N ILE A 51 4.99 -7.53 5.10
CA ILE A 51 6.15 -8.23 4.54
C ILE A 51 6.52 -9.42 5.41
N VAL A 52 6.66 -9.21 6.73
CA VAL A 52 7.17 -10.23 7.66
C VAL A 52 6.23 -11.43 7.75
N VAL A 53 4.91 -11.24 7.80
CA VAL A 53 3.97 -12.35 7.97
C VAL A 53 3.98 -13.30 6.75
N PRO A 54 3.93 -12.83 5.49
CA PRO A 54 4.14 -13.69 4.33
C PRO A 54 5.55 -14.27 4.26
N LEU A 55 6.58 -13.50 4.61
CA LEU A 55 7.98 -13.96 4.61
C LEU A 55 8.15 -15.24 5.42
N LEU A 56 7.51 -15.33 6.60
CA LEU A 56 7.55 -16.51 7.47
C LEU A 56 6.86 -17.74 6.88
N GLN A 57 5.96 -17.57 5.90
CA GLN A 57 5.16 -18.66 5.30
C GLN A 57 5.72 -19.15 3.97
N LEU A 58 6.58 -18.38 3.31
CA LEU A 58 6.95 -18.58 1.90
C LEU A 58 8.31 -19.25 1.69
N PHE A 59 8.95 -19.79 2.74
CA PHE A 59 10.25 -20.46 2.62
C PHE A 59 10.23 -21.62 1.62
N ASP A 60 9.14 -22.38 1.54
CA ASP A 60 8.98 -23.50 0.61
C ASP A 60 8.45 -23.07 -0.77
N ARG A 61 8.17 -21.77 -0.97
CA ARG A 61 7.55 -21.21 -2.19
C ARG A 61 8.43 -20.11 -2.76
N LEU A 62 9.61 -20.53 -3.25
CA LEU A 62 10.67 -19.63 -3.70
C LEU A 62 10.21 -18.56 -4.73
N PRO A 63 9.34 -18.86 -5.71
CA PRO A 63 8.85 -17.83 -6.64
C PRO A 63 8.04 -16.73 -5.94
N ASN A 64 7.17 -17.09 -5.00
CA ASN A 64 6.31 -16.16 -4.26
C ASN A 64 7.15 -15.32 -3.30
N LEU A 65 8.14 -15.95 -2.65
CA LEU A 65 9.12 -15.28 -1.82
C LEU A 65 9.95 -14.27 -2.63
N ALA A 66 10.48 -14.68 -3.79
CA ALA A 66 11.25 -13.80 -4.66
C ALA A 66 10.41 -12.60 -5.14
N ALA A 67 9.14 -12.83 -5.49
CA ALA A 67 8.22 -11.77 -5.87
C ALA A 67 7.95 -10.77 -4.72
N LEU A 68 7.75 -11.27 -3.49
CA LEU A 68 7.61 -10.42 -2.30
C LEU A 68 8.85 -9.56 -2.07
N MET A 69 10.04 -10.16 -2.13
CA MET A 69 11.30 -9.47 -1.89
C MET A 69 11.59 -8.43 -2.98
N LEU A 70 11.38 -8.80 -4.24
CA LEU A 70 11.52 -7.88 -5.38
C LEU A 70 10.57 -6.69 -5.26
N GLY A 71 9.29 -6.96 -4.98
CA GLY A 71 8.29 -5.91 -4.77
C GLY A 71 8.70 -4.99 -3.63
N SER A 72 9.14 -5.56 -2.50
CA SER A 72 9.58 -4.79 -1.33
C SER A 72 10.77 -3.90 -1.64
N ALA A 73 11.77 -4.41 -2.37
CA ALA A 73 12.95 -3.64 -2.77
C ALA A 73 12.61 -2.49 -3.72
N VAL A 74 11.74 -2.73 -4.70
CA VAL A 74 11.27 -1.70 -5.63
C VAL A 74 10.43 -0.65 -4.90
N GLY A 75 9.52 -1.07 -4.02
CA GLY A 75 8.70 -0.19 -3.19
C GLY A 75 9.56 0.70 -2.29
N PHE A 76 10.56 0.13 -1.65
CA PHE A 76 11.57 0.84 -0.86
C PHE A 76 12.27 1.92 -1.70
N GLY A 77 12.82 1.56 -2.87
CA GLY A 77 13.51 2.52 -3.74
C GLY A 77 12.59 3.66 -4.18
N TRP A 78 11.34 3.34 -4.50
CA TRP A 78 10.32 4.33 -4.83
C TRP A 78 9.98 5.26 -3.65
N SER A 79 9.98 4.73 -2.43
CA SER A 79 9.78 5.53 -1.22
C SER A 79 10.95 6.47 -0.97
N VAL A 80 12.19 6.02 -1.15
CA VAL A 80 13.38 6.89 -1.05
C VAL A 80 13.21 8.07 -2.00
N TYR A 81 12.88 7.79 -3.27
CA TYR A 81 12.61 8.84 -4.25
C TYR A 81 11.47 9.76 -3.82
N ALA A 82 10.34 9.21 -3.34
CA ALA A 82 9.20 10.00 -2.89
C ALA A 82 9.51 10.91 -1.69
N LEU A 83 10.35 10.46 -0.75
CA LEU A 83 10.79 11.27 0.38
C LEU A 83 11.60 12.50 -0.08
N THR A 84 12.42 12.38 -1.13
CA THR A 84 13.14 13.55 -1.70
C THR A 84 12.21 14.61 -2.30
N LYS A 85 11.00 14.20 -2.71
CA LYS A 85 9.96 15.08 -3.27
C LYS A 85 8.91 15.49 -2.23
N THR A 86 9.05 15.05 -0.99
CA THR A 86 8.11 15.38 0.09
C THR A 86 8.43 16.77 0.62
N ARG A 87 7.41 17.63 0.71
CA ARG A 87 7.56 18.93 1.35
C ARG A 87 7.41 18.77 2.85
N PHE A 88 8.48 19.04 3.58
CA PHE A 88 8.49 19.07 5.04
C PHE A 88 8.35 20.51 5.53
N GLU A 89 7.53 20.72 6.55
CA GLU A 89 7.25 22.03 7.12
C GLU A 89 7.38 21.96 8.64
N ASP A 90 8.23 22.83 9.18
CA ASP A 90 8.31 23.14 10.59
C ASP A 90 7.68 24.51 10.81
N THR A 91 6.54 24.57 11.49
CA THR A 91 5.81 25.82 11.73
C THR A 91 5.52 25.97 13.22
N PRO A 92 5.25 27.19 13.72
CA PRO A 92 4.91 27.41 15.13
C PRO A 92 3.69 26.59 15.61
N GLN A 93 2.79 26.22 14.70
CA GLN A 93 1.59 25.41 14.98
C GLN A 93 1.88 23.90 14.98
N GLY A 94 3.07 23.51 14.54
CA GLY A 94 3.60 22.16 14.57
C GLY A 94 4.17 21.69 13.24
N TYR A 95 4.43 20.39 13.18
CA TYR A 95 5.09 19.76 12.04
C TYR A 95 4.09 19.26 11.01
N TYR A 96 4.32 19.59 9.74
CA TYR A 96 3.48 19.16 8.62
C TYR A 96 4.32 18.57 7.51
N PHE A 97 3.69 17.72 6.70
CA PHE A 97 4.29 17.19 5.49
C PHE A 97 3.26 17.09 4.38
N THR A 98 3.71 17.26 3.13
CA THR A 98 2.89 17.04 1.94
C THR A 98 3.57 16.01 1.06
N PRO A 99 3.01 14.79 0.94
CA PRO A 99 3.58 13.74 0.11
C PRO A 99 3.41 14.05 -1.38
N PRO A 100 4.30 13.56 -2.26
CA PRO A 100 4.08 13.59 -3.71
C PRO A 100 2.95 12.63 -4.08
N ALA A 101 1.72 13.14 -4.12
CA ALA A 101 0.49 12.34 -4.17
C ALA A 101 0.47 11.23 -5.22
N ARG A 102 0.94 11.51 -6.44
CA ARG A 102 0.93 10.53 -7.54
C ARG A 102 1.77 9.30 -7.20
N LEU A 103 2.93 9.48 -6.57
CA LEU A 103 3.85 8.37 -6.26
C LEU A 103 3.24 7.40 -5.25
N GLY A 104 2.59 7.93 -4.20
CA GLY A 104 1.93 7.10 -3.19
C GLY A 104 0.61 6.49 -3.68
N ILE A 105 -0.14 7.21 -4.51
CA ILE A 105 -1.38 6.68 -5.11
C ILE A 105 -1.07 5.48 -6.00
N VAL A 106 -0.04 5.55 -6.85
CA VAL A 106 0.32 4.42 -7.73
C VAL A 106 0.58 3.15 -6.91
N MET A 107 1.39 3.23 -5.85
CA MET A 107 1.69 2.06 -5.02
C MET A 107 0.45 1.51 -4.31
N ALA A 108 -0.39 2.39 -3.73
CA ALA A 108 -1.64 1.95 -3.10
C ALA A 108 -2.60 1.31 -4.12
N MET A 109 -2.73 1.89 -5.32
CA MET A 109 -3.67 1.42 -6.33
C MET A 109 -3.26 0.09 -6.95
N ILE A 110 -1.97 -0.25 -6.99
CA ILE A 110 -1.50 -1.57 -7.43
C ILE A 110 -2.10 -2.68 -6.55
N LEU A 111 -1.99 -2.56 -5.22
CA LEU A 111 -2.57 -3.55 -4.31
C LEU A 111 -4.10 -3.53 -4.34
N VAL A 112 -4.71 -2.35 -4.41
CA VAL A 112 -6.17 -2.22 -4.53
C VAL A 112 -6.70 -2.95 -5.77
N ALA A 113 -6.05 -2.75 -6.93
CA ALA A 113 -6.40 -3.44 -8.17
C ALA A 113 -6.27 -4.96 -8.01
N ARG A 114 -5.20 -5.43 -7.34
CA ARG A 114 -5.02 -6.86 -7.07
C ARG A 114 -6.09 -7.43 -6.14
N ILE A 115 -6.47 -6.70 -5.09
CA ILE A 115 -7.55 -7.11 -4.18
C ILE A 115 -8.89 -7.19 -4.92
N PHE A 116 -9.18 -6.25 -5.82
CA PHE A 116 -10.40 -6.34 -6.64
C PHE A 116 -10.39 -7.55 -7.56
N TYR A 117 -9.25 -7.83 -8.19
CA TYR A 117 -9.11 -9.04 -9.00
C TYR A 117 -9.40 -10.31 -8.19
N LEU A 118 -8.79 -10.45 -7.00
CA LEU A 118 -9.03 -11.59 -6.12
C LEU A 118 -10.50 -11.68 -5.68
N GLY A 119 -11.15 -10.54 -5.42
CA GLY A 119 -12.57 -10.49 -5.10
C GLY A 119 -13.45 -10.99 -6.24
N VAL A 120 -13.14 -10.59 -7.48
CA VAL A 120 -13.82 -11.08 -8.69
C VAL A 120 -13.61 -12.57 -8.89
N GLU A 121 -12.39 -13.07 -8.66
CA GLU A 121 -12.06 -14.49 -8.77
C GLU A 121 -12.82 -15.35 -7.74
N ILE A 122 -12.83 -14.93 -6.46
CA ILE A 122 -13.59 -15.59 -5.40
C ILE A 122 -15.07 -15.64 -5.76
N TYR A 123 -15.60 -14.52 -6.24
CA TYR A 123 -17.00 -14.41 -6.64
C TYR A 123 -17.33 -15.32 -7.84
N ALA A 124 -16.50 -15.32 -8.88
CA ALA A 124 -16.69 -16.13 -10.07
C ALA A 124 -16.58 -17.65 -9.79
N ASN A 125 -15.90 -18.02 -8.71
CA ASN A 125 -15.75 -19.40 -8.27
C ASN A 125 -16.74 -19.82 -7.17
N GLN A 126 -17.63 -18.92 -6.75
CA GLN A 126 -18.64 -19.20 -5.75
C GLN A 126 -19.56 -20.36 -6.21
N GLY A 127 -19.76 -21.35 -5.34
CA GLY A 127 -20.60 -22.52 -5.62
C GLY A 127 -19.96 -23.60 -6.50
N LYS A 128 -18.71 -23.41 -6.96
CA LYS A 128 -17.99 -24.41 -7.79
C LYS A 128 -17.18 -25.42 -6.98
N GLY A 129 -17.20 -25.36 -5.64
CA GLY A 129 -16.38 -26.22 -4.78
C GLY A 129 -14.88 -25.95 -4.82
N ILE A 130 -14.44 -24.89 -5.51
CA ILE A 130 -13.04 -24.47 -5.60
C ILE A 130 -12.70 -23.70 -4.30
N PRO A 131 -11.62 -24.06 -3.58
CA PRO A 131 -11.22 -23.34 -2.38
C PRO A 131 -10.84 -21.89 -2.71
N ALA A 132 -11.18 -20.96 -1.81
CA ALA A 132 -10.83 -19.56 -1.99
C ALA A 132 -9.29 -19.38 -1.98
N PRO A 133 -8.71 -18.64 -2.96
CA PRO A 133 -7.28 -18.41 -3.00
C PRO A 133 -6.81 -17.63 -1.77
N LYS A 134 -5.69 -18.04 -1.17
CA LYS A 134 -5.02 -17.26 -0.13
C LYS A 134 -4.13 -16.20 -0.79
N LEU A 135 -3.89 -15.08 -0.11
CA LEU A 135 -3.01 -14.03 -0.64
C LEU A 135 -1.62 -14.57 -1.02
N THR A 136 -1.09 -15.49 -0.23
CA THR A 136 0.25 -16.08 -0.40
C THR A 136 0.34 -17.17 -1.45
N ASP A 137 -0.77 -17.53 -2.11
CA ASP A 137 -0.78 -18.59 -3.12
C ASP A 137 -0.20 -18.12 -4.47
N ASP A 138 -0.22 -16.81 -4.73
CA ASP A 138 0.16 -16.26 -6.03
C ASP A 138 1.32 -15.25 -5.96
N ALA A 139 2.30 -15.43 -6.84
CA ALA A 139 3.50 -14.59 -6.94
C ALA A 139 3.16 -13.14 -7.31
N ILE A 140 2.18 -12.89 -8.18
CA ILE A 140 1.79 -11.53 -8.56
C ILE A 140 1.21 -10.79 -7.35
N THR A 141 0.41 -11.48 -6.53
CA THR A 141 -0.12 -10.93 -5.28
C THR A 141 1.01 -10.58 -4.31
N MET A 142 2.00 -11.44 -4.16
CA MET A 142 3.18 -11.17 -3.33
C MET A 142 4.00 -9.99 -3.85
N LEU A 143 4.14 -9.83 -5.16
CA LEU A 143 4.77 -8.65 -5.76
C LEU A 143 3.99 -7.37 -5.40
N CYS A 144 2.67 -7.37 -5.56
CA CYS A 144 1.82 -6.21 -5.25
C CYS A 144 1.86 -5.85 -3.75
N VAL A 145 1.86 -6.86 -2.88
CA VAL A 145 2.01 -6.70 -1.43
C VAL A 145 3.37 -6.08 -1.12
N GLY A 146 4.46 -6.65 -1.64
CA GLY A 146 5.81 -6.13 -1.45
C GLY A 146 5.96 -4.68 -1.91
N LEU A 147 5.51 -4.35 -3.12
CA LEU A 147 5.55 -2.98 -3.66
C LEU A 147 4.88 -1.97 -2.73
N THR A 148 3.69 -2.30 -2.26
CA THR A 148 2.88 -1.40 -1.43
C THR A 148 3.45 -1.29 -0.03
N ALA A 149 3.77 -2.43 0.58
CA ALA A 149 4.29 -2.49 1.93
C ALA A 149 5.68 -1.84 2.02
N GLY A 150 6.60 -2.20 1.13
CA GLY A 150 7.95 -1.62 1.10
C GLY A 150 7.92 -0.11 0.87
N TYR A 151 6.99 0.39 0.04
CA TYR A 151 6.80 1.82 -0.13
C TYR A 151 6.33 2.50 1.16
N PHE A 152 5.20 2.08 1.72
CA PHE A 152 4.59 2.81 2.84
C PHE A 152 5.30 2.58 4.17
N GLU A 153 5.92 1.42 4.38
CA GLU A 153 6.78 1.16 5.53
C GLU A 153 7.97 2.13 5.53
N TRP A 154 8.74 2.15 4.44
CA TRP A 154 9.92 2.99 4.34
C TRP A 154 9.57 4.48 4.36
N TYR A 155 8.44 4.86 3.75
CA TYR A 155 7.96 6.24 3.81
C TYR A 155 7.68 6.66 5.24
N SER A 156 6.98 5.80 6.01
CA SER A 156 6.70 6.02 7.43
C SER A 156 7.98 6.07 8.28
N MET A 157 8.97 5.21 7.99
CA MET A 157 10.29 5.27 8.62
C MET A 157 10.99 6.61 8.34
N GLY A 158 10.94 7.09 7.09
CA GLY A 158 11.50 8.39 6.71
C GLY A 158 10.87 9.55 7.48
N LEU A 159 9.55 9.52 7.67
CA LEU A 159 8.85 10.52 8.50
C LEU A 159 9.29 10.46 9.97
N LEU A 160 9.50 9.27 10.53
CA LEU A 160 10.04 9.10 11.89
C LEU A 160 11.47 9.63 12.00
N GLN A 161 12.32 9.34 11.02
CA GLN A 161 13.70 9.84 11.00
C GLN A 161 13.75 11.37 10.95
N TRP A 162 12.92 11.98 10.10
CA TRP A 162 12.76 13.44 10.05
C TRP A 162 12.34 14.01 11.42
N ARG A 163 11.31 13.41 12.04
CA ARG A 163 10.85 13.81 13.39
C ARG A 163 11.93 13.68 14.46
N ARG A 164 12.75 12.63 14.39
CA ARG A 164 13.88 12.43 15.33
C ARG A 164 14.99 13.46 15.12
N LYS A 165 15.30 13.83 13.87
CA LYS A 165 16.29 14.87 13.56
C LYS A 165 15.89 16.23 14.12
N LEU A 166 14.62 16.62 13.94
CA LEU A 166 14.10 17.88 14.47
C LEU A 166 14.14 17.91 16.01
N ARG A 167 13.77 16.82 16.68
CA ARG A 167 13.86 16.74 18.13
C ARG A 167 15.30 16.92 18.63
N LYS A 168 16.26 16.25 17.98
CA LYS A 168 17.68 16.38 18.35
C LYS A 168 18.22 17.80 18.15
N ALA A 169 17.74 18.54 17.15
CA ALA A 169 18.17 19.91 16.93
C ALA A 169 17.71 20.83 18.08
N ILE A 170 16.49 20.61 18.58
CA ILE A 170 15.95 21.34 19.74
C ILE A 170 16.73 20.99 21.02
N ASP A 171 17.09 19.72 21.22
CA ASP A 171 17.80 19.27 22.44
C ASP A 171 19.26 19.78 22.51
N VAL A 172 19.81 20.34 21.42
CA VAL A 172 21.20 20.84 21.32
C VAL A 172 21.28 22.37 21.44
N GLU A 173 20.16 23.08 21.25
CA GLU A 173 20.01 24.53 21.48
C GLU A 173 19.74 24.84 22.97
#